data_AF-A0A8I1ED02-F1
#
_entry.id   AF-A0A8I1ED02-F1
#
_cell.length_a   1.000
_cell.length_b   1.000
_cell.length_c   1.000
_cell.angle_alpha   90.00
_cell.angle_beta   90.00
_cell.angle_gamma   90.00
#
_symmetry.space_group_name_H-M   'P 1'
#
loop_
_entity.id
_entity.type
_entity.pdbx_description
1 polymer ?
#
loop_
_entity_poly.entity_id
_entity_poly.type
_entity_poly.pdbx_seq_one_letter_code
_entity_poly.pdbx_strand_id
1 'polypeptide(L)'
;MEKTGVDEIDRGEALSGAPRHDLPLCPNRMIIAAEAVRGPGFALELLREHLRLRASANLVFSEYADCYFLQLDEVDRYQNSRVGMLDAMSTMPFRSSEIFRQEILTWTPADIDRVEDAIGLRALTELGLFSPSTGKSTQST
;
A
#
# COMPACT_ATOMS: atom_id res chain seq x y z
N MET A 1 11.63 50.55 21.53
CA MET A 1 11.45 50.49 20.06
C MET A 1 12.52 49.51 19.58
N GLU A 2 12.32 48.19 19.61
CA GLU A 2 11.40 47.41 18.75
C GLU A 2 11.47 47.93 17.30
N LYS A 3 11.91 47.21 16.26
CA LYS A 3 11.96 45.75 16.03
C LYS A 3 13.12 45.34 15.10
N THR A 4 13.70 44.23 15.51
CA THR A 4 14.38 43.13 14.82
C THR A 4 13.98 42.87 13.36
N GLY A 5 15.02 42.72 12.52
CA GLY A 5 15.31 41.50 11.75
C GLY A 5 14.34 41.07 10.66
N VAL A 6 14.79 41.24 9.43
CA VAL A 6 14.36 40.50 8.24
C VAL A 6 14.62 39.01 8.47
N ASP A 7 13.59 38.16 8.34
CA ASP A 7 13.80 36.79 7.90
C ASP A 7 12.60 36.36 7.06
N GLU A 8 12.93 36.12 5.80
CA GLU A 8 12.13 35.69 4.69
C GLU A 8 11.60 34.29 5.01
N ILE A 9 10.32 34.17 5.36
CA ILE A 9 9.70 32.86 5.47
C ILE A 9 9.26 32.45 4.07
N ASP A 10 10.20 31.84 3.34
CA ASP A 10 9.94 30.90 2.26
C ASP A 10 9.06 29.77 2.83
N ARG A 11 7.75 30.05 2.90
CA ARG A 11 6.75 29.02 3.18
C ARG A 11 6.47 28.32 1.88
N GLY A 12 7.30 27.32 1.64
CA GLY A 12 7.06 26.09 0.89
C GLY A 12 5.97 26.16 -0.16
N GLU A 13 6.42 26.09 -1.41
CA GLU A 13 5.67 25.65 -2.59
C GLU A 13 4.19 25.35 -2.32
N ALA A 14 3.35 26.28 -2.76
CA ALA A 14 1.98 25.95 -3.11
C ALA A 14 2.03 24.85 -4.18
N LEU A 15 1.98 23.59 -3.75
CA LEU A 15 1.74 22.44 -4.62
C LEU A 15 0.33 22.62 -5.19
N SER A 16 0.29 23.30 -6.33
CA SER A 16 -0.85 23.29 -7.24
C SER A 16 -1.23 21.84 -7.54
N GLY A 17 -2.36 21.41 -7.01
CA GLY A 17 -2.91 20.08 -7.24
C GLY A 17 -4.20 19.93 -6.46
N ALA A 18 -5.27 19.53 -7.15
CA ALA A 18 -6.58 19.28 -6.56
C ALA A 18 -6.50 18.53 -5.21
N PRO A 19 -7.48 18.70 -4.31
CA PRO A 19 -7.53 17.94 -3.06
C PRO A 19 -7.39 16.44 -3.37
N ARG A 20 -6.30 15.84 -2.89
CA ARG A 20 -6.07 14.40 -2.98
C ARG A 20 -6.64 13.75 -1.73
N HIS A 21 -7.41 12.69 -1.92
CA HIS A 21 -8.10 12.01 -0.85
C HIS A 21 -7.37 10.72 -0.49
N ASP A 22 -6.78 10.70 0.70
CA ASP A 22 -6.02 9.55 1.19
C ASP A 22 -6.95 8.52 1.84
N LEU A 23 -6.89 7.29 1.36
CA LEU A 23 -7.60 6.15 1.94
C LEU A 23 -6.59 5.18 2.59
N PRO A 24 -6.67 4.94 3.90
CA PRO A 24 -5.78 3.99 4.54
C PRO A 24 -6.02 2.58 3.99
N LEU A 25 -4.92 1.86 3.74
CA LEU A 25 -4.96 0.51 3.20
C LEU A 25 -4.86 -0.57 4.29
N CYS A 26 -5.00 -1.81 3.83
CA CYS A 26 -4.71 -3.01 4.62
C CYS A 26 -3.28 -2.98 5.19
N PRO A 27 -2.98 -3.85 6.18
CA PRO A 27 -1.64 -3.91 6.78
C PRO A 27 -0.53 -4.00 5.74
N ASN A 28 0.54 -3.23 5.93
CA ASN A 28 1.63 -3.05 4.95
C ASN A 28 2.17 -4.35 4.40
N ARG A 29 2.30 -5.37 5.25
CA ARG A 29 2.80 -6.70 4.87
C ARG A 29 2.07 -7.31 3.66
N MET A 30 0.77 -7.04 3.47
CA MET A 30 0.04 -7.54 2.31
C MET A 30 0.50 -6.87 1.00
N ILE A 31 0.74 -5.56 1.07
CA ILE A 31 1.23 -4.76 -0.06
C ILE A 31 2.68 -5.13 -0.35
N ILE A 32 3.53 -5.14 0.68
CA ILE A 32 4.95 -5.48 0.57
C ILE A 32 5.13 -6.89 0.00
N ALA A 33 4.37 -7.88 0.49
CA ALA A 33 4.44 -9.24 -0.04
C ALA A 33 3.99 -9.31 -1.51
N ALA A 34 2.93 -8.58 -1.89
CA ALA A 34 2.47 -8.56 -3.27
C ALA A 34 3.50 -7.94 -4.22
N GLU A 35 4.10 -6.82 -3.82
CA GLU A 35 5.19 -6.16 -4.53
C GLU A 35 6.42 -7.06 -4.65
N ALA A 36 6.76 -7.81 -3.60
CA ALA A 36 7.88 -8.74 -3.62
C ALA A 36 7.65 -9.94 -4.56
N VAL A 37 6.44 -10.51 -4.55
CA VAL A 37 6.11 -11.71 -5.34
C VAL A 37 5.86 -11.39 -6.82
N ARG A 38 5.17 -10.28 -7.11
CA ARG A 38 4.74 -9.93 -8.47
C ARG A 38 5.58 -8.84 -9.12
N GLY A 39 6.39 -8.14 -8.34
CA GLY A 39 7.27 -7.07 -8.80
C GLY A 39 6.75 -5.67 -8.48
N PRO A 40 7.64 -4.66 -8.64
CA PRO A 40 7.37 -3.28 -8.26
C PRO A 40 6.22 -2.66 -9.06
N GLY A 41 5.31 -1.98 -8.38
CA GLY A 41 4.13 -1.31 -8.92
C GLY A 41 2.88 -2.18 -8.98
N PHE A 42 3.00 -3.49 -8.75
CA PHE A 42 1.89 -4.43 -8.91
C PHE A 42 0.72 -4.12 -7.97
N ALA A 43 0.96 -3.71 -6.72
CA ALA A 43 -0.12 -3.45 -5.77
C ALA A 43 -1.02 -2.30 -6.23
N LEU A 44 -0.44 -1.25 -6.82
CA LEU A 44 -1.20 -0.13 -7.38
C LEU A 44 -1.99 -0.58 -8.63
N GLU A 45 -1.38 -1.39 -9.50
CA GLU A 45 -2.06 -1.92 -10.68
C GLU A 45 -3.24 -2.82 -10.31
N LEU A 46 -3.06 -3.71 -9.34
CA LEU A 46 -4.11 -4.57 -8.81
C LEU A 46 -5.29 -3.76 -8.28
N LEU A 47 -5.01 -2.71 -7.49
CA LEU A 47 -6.03 -1.80 -6.97
C LEU A 47 -6.73 -1.03 -8.09
N ARG A 48 -5.98 -0.49 -9.07
CA ARG A 48 -6.54 0.21 -10.23
C ARG A 48 -7.47 -0.68 -11.03
N GLU A 49 -7.10 -1.93 -11.28
CA GLU A 49 -7.92 -2.86 -12.02
C GLU A 49 -9.21 -3.21 -11.28
N HIS A 50 -9.09 -3.62 -10.01
CA HIS A 50 -10.23 -4.07 -9.21
C HIS A 50 -11.23 -2.95 -8.96
N LEU A 51 -10.73 -1.75 -8.69
CA LEU A 51 -11.56 -0.60 -8.33
C LEU A 51 -11.89 0.28 -9.55
N ARG A 52 -11.36 -0.04 -10.73
CA ARG A 52 -11.51 0.75 -11.96
C ARG A 52 -11.08 2.21 -11.75
N LEU A 53 -9.95 2.39 -11.04
CA LEU A 53 -9.41 3.71 -10.76
C LEU A 53 -8.84 4.35 -12.01
N ARG A 54 -8.82 5.67 -12.00
CA ARG A 54 -8.18 6.48 -13.02
C ARG A 54 -6.66 6.45 -12.86
N ALA A 55 -5.96 6.85 -13.91
CA ALA A 55 -4.49 6.93 -13.92
C ALA A 55 -3.92 7.91 -12.87
N SER A 56 -4.74 8.83 -12.37
CA SER A 56 -4.43 9.77 -11.29
C SER A 56 -4.25 9.10 -9.93
N ALA A 57 -4.76 7.88 -9.71
CA ALA A 57 -4.62 7.17 -8.46
C ALA A 57 -3.15 6.83 -8.15
N ASN A 58 -2.74 6.99 -6.89
CA ASN A 58 -1.37 6.73 -6.46
C ASN A 58 -1.31 5.95 -5.15
N LEU A 59 -0.24 5.19 -4.95
CA LEU A 59 0.04 4.45 -3.73
C LEU A 59 1.19 5.14 -2.99
N VAL A 60 0.95 5.61 -1.77
CA VAL A 60 1.92 6.41 -1.00
C VAL A 60 2.12 5.79 0.36
N PHE A 61 3.38 5.58 0.75
CA PHE A 61 3.73 5.16 2.11
C PHE A 61 3.89 6.39 3.01
N SER A 62 3.32 6.33 4.21
CA SER A 62 3.55 7.30 5.28
C SER A 62 4.41 6.68 6.36
N GLU A 63 5.66 7.16 6.51
CA GLU A 63 6.55 6.73 7.59
C GLU A 63 5.99 7.10 8.97
N TYR A 64 5.30 8.24 9.07
CA TYR A 64 4.71 8.71 10.32
C TYR A 64 3.61 7.78 10.84
N ALA A 65 2.75 7.30 9.94
CA ALA A 65 1.64 6.41 10.28
C ALA A 65 2.02 4.92 10.17
N ASP A 66 3.23 4.63 9.69
CA ASP A 66 3.68 3.30 9.25
C ASP A 66 2.59 2.59 8.44
N CYS A 67 2.05 3.27 7.42
CA CYS A 67 1.02 2.68 6.57
C CYS A 67 0.97 3.22 5.15
N TYR A 68 0.47 2.39 4.23
CA TYR A 68 0.17 2.80 2.87
C TYR A 68 -1.21 3.46 2.76
N PHE A 69 -1.28 4.51 1.95
CA PHE A 69 -2.49 5.19 1.54
C PHE A 69 -2.68 5.08 0.04
N LEU A 70 -3.93 4.87 -0.38
CA LEU A 70 -4.35 5.06 -1.76
C LEU A 70 -4.85 6.49 -1.92
N GLN A 71 -4.11 7.30 -2.68
CA GLN A 71 -4.49 8.67 -3.00
C GLN A 71 -5.38 8.68 -4.22
N LEU A 72 -6.55 9.30 -4.11
CA LEU A 72 -7.54 9.40 -5.17
C LEU A 72 -7.86 10.86 -5.51
N ASP A 73 -8.27 11.09 -6.75
CA ASP A 73 -8.93 12.34 -7.13
C ASP A 73 -10.39 12.37 -6.65
N GLU A 74 -11.04 13.53 -6.78
CA GLU A 74 -12.43 13.72 -6.36
C GLU A 74 -13.40 12.76 -7.06
N VAL A 75 -13.14 12.42 -8.34
CA VAL A 75 -14.03 11.55 -9.11
C VAL A 75 -13.96 10.13 -8.56
N ASP A 76 -12.76 9.59 -8.38
CA ASP A 76 -12.59 8.28 -7.77
C ASP A 76 -13.02 8.25 -6.29
N ARG A 77 -12.88 9.36 -5.57
CA ARG A 77 -13.29 9.39 -4.15
C ARG A 77 -14.79 9.37 -3.95
N TYR A 78 -15.52 10.16 -4.75
CA TYR A 78 -16.93 10.47 -4.51
C TYR A 78 -17.90 9.85 -5.51
N GLN A 79 -17.43 9.50 -6.71
CA GLN A 79 -18.29 8.96 -7.78
C GLN A 79 -18.03 7.47 -8.05
N ASN A 80 -16.88 6.94 -7.63
CA ASN A 80 -16.56 5.53 -7.83
C ASN A 80 -17.16 4.67 -6.70
N SER A 81 -18.25 3.98 -7.01
CA SER A 81 -18.94 3.10 -6.07
C SER A 81 -18.09 1.94 -5.55
N ARG A 82 -17.02 1.55 -6.27
CA ARG A 82 -16.11 0.45 -5.87
C ARG A 82 -15.14 0.86 -4.77
N VAL A 83 -14.80 2.14 -4.71
CA VAL A 83 -13.98 2.72 -3.63
C VAL A 83 -14.79 2.83 -2.32
N GLY A 84 -16.12 2.68 -2.41
CA GLY A 84 -17.07 2.81 -1.32
C GLY A 84 -17.70 4.19 -1.32
N MET A 85 -19.03 4.24 -1.31
CA MET A 85 -19.76 5.48 -1.13
C MET A 85 -19.65 5.93 0.34
N LEU A 86 -19.24 7.19 0.56
CA LEU A 86 -19.54 7.89 1.80
C LEU A 86 -21.03 8.22 1.77
N ASP A 87 -21.89 7.25 2.10
CA ASP A 87 -23.30 7.55 2.32
C ASP A 87 -23.48 8.05 3.75
N ALA A 88 -24.31 9.07 3.95
CA ALA A 88 -24.45 9.78 5.24
C ALA A 88 -24.90 8.87 6.41
N MET A 89 -25.33 7.64 6.10
CA MET A 89 -25.84 6.64 7.04
C MET A 89 -24.97 5.37 7.11
N SER A 90 -23.92 5.22 6.28
CA SER A 90 -23.09 4.01 6.27
C SER A 90 -21.68 4.26 5.73
N THR A 91 -20.67 4.04 6.57
CA THR A 91 -19.28 3.88 6.13
C THR A 91 -19.03 2.39 5.91
N MET A 92 -19.16 1.88 4.69
CA MET A 92 -18.54 0.59 4.38
C MET A 92 -17.02 0.80 4.29
N PRO A 93 -16.21 0.26 5.21
CA PRO A 93 -14.77 0.47 5.17
C PRO A 93 -14.23 -0.14 3.88
N PHE A 94 -13.43 0.64 3.16
CA PHE A 94 -12.73 0.21 1.96
C PHE A 94 -11.92 -1.07 2.24
N ARG A 95 -12.32 -2.21 1.65
CA ARG A 95 -11.74 -3.53 1.95
C ARG A 95 -10.60 -3.89 1.01
N SER A 96 -9.55 -3.08 0.98
CA SER A 96 -8.31 -3.41 0.24
C SER A 96 -7.75 -4.78 0.64
N SER A 97 -7.92 -5.18 1.90
CA SER A 97 -7.47 -6.48 2.42
C SER A 97 -8.10 -7.67 1.70
N GLU A 98 -9.34 -7.57 1.20
CA GLU A 98 -9.96 -8.67 0.45
C GLU A 98 -9.29 -8.85 -0.91
N ILE A 99 -9.00 -7.74 -1.62
CA ILE A 99 -8.35 -7.75 -2.93
C ILE A 99 -6.99 -8.45 -2.83
N PHE A 100 -6.15 -8.03 -1.88
CA PHE A 100 -4.84 -8.66 -1.69
C PHE A 100 -4.95 -10.10 -1.18
N ARG A 101 -5.96 -10.44 -0.38
CA ARG A 101 -6.15 -11.84 0.04
C ARG A 101 -6.48 -12.74 -1.14
N GLN A 102 -7.37 -12.30 -2.04
CA GLN A 102 -7.70 -13.08 -3.23
C GLN A 102 -6.47 -13.27 -4.12
N GLU A 103 -5.64 -12.23 -4.29
CA GLU A 103 -4.38 -12.34 -5.02
C GLU A 103 -3.43 -13.35 -4.36
N ILE A 104 -3.21 -13.27 -3.04
CA ILE A 104 -2.35 -14.19 -2.30
C ILE A 104 -2.76 -15.66 -2.49
N LEU A 105 -4.06 -15.94 -2.57
CA LEU A 105 -4.56 -17.30 -2.79
C LEU A 105 -4.20 -17.87 -4.16
N THR A 106 -3.79 -17.03 -5.12
CA THR A 106 -3.34 -17.47 -6.44
C THR A 106 -1.87 -17.84 -6.50
N TRP A 107 -1.10 -17.53 -5.46
CA TRP A 107 0.35 -17.73 -5.46
C TRP A 107 0.71 -19.20 -5.36
N THR A 108 1.65 -19.61 -6.20
CA THR A 108 2.26 -20.93 -6.13
C THR A 108 3.52 -20.89 -5.27
N PRO A 109 4.01 -22.03 -4.77
CA PRO A 109 5.30 -22.07 -4.08
C PRO A 109 6.45 -21.49 -4.91
N ALA A 110 6.43 -21.71 -6.23
CA ALA A 110 7.43 -21.16 -7.14
C ALA A 110 7.38 -19.63 -7.27
N ASP A 111 6.22 -19.00 -7.03
CA ASP A 111 6.12 -17.54 -6.98
C ASP A 111 6.74 -16.99 -5.69
N ILE A 112 6.52 -17.67 -4.56
CA ILE A 112 7.05 -17.31 -3.25
C ILE A 112 8.57 -17.50 -3.20
N ASP A 113 9.08 -18.61 -3.74
CA ASP A 113 10.51 -18.97 -3.72
C ASP A 113 11.40 -18.00 -4.54
N ARG A 114 10.81 -17.17 -5.40
CA ARG A 114 11.53 -16.13 -6.16
C ARG A 114 11.83 -14.88 -5.34
N VAL A 115 11.22 -14.74 -4.16
CA VAL A 115 11.42 -13.58 -3.30
C VAL A 115 12.75 -13.71 -2.57
N GLU A 116 13.71 -12.87 -2.93
CA GLU A 116 15.06 -12.88 -2.34
C GLU A 116 15.29 -11.72 -1.36
N ASP A 117 14.48 -10.67 -1.44
CA ASP A 117 14.68 -9.47 -0.62
C ASP A 117 14.20 -9.68 0.82
N ALA A 118 14.96 -9.14 1.77
CA ALA A 118 14.71 -9.37 3.19
C ALA A 118 13.37 -8.79 3.68
N ILE A 119 12.88 -7.72 3.03
CA ILE A 119 11.63 -7.04 3.42
C ILE A 119 10.44 -7.89 2.96
N GLY A 120 10.47 -8.38 1.73
CA GLY A 120 9.51 -9.32 1.16
C GLY A 120 9.45 -10.63 1.94
N LEU A 121 10.61 -11.25 2.22
CA LEU A 121 10.67 -12.48 3.03
C LEU A 121 10.11 -12.30 4.44
N ARG A 122 10.39 -11.16 5.08
CA ARG A 122 9.80 -10.81 6.37
C ARG A 122 8.28 -10.67 6.26
N ALA A 123 7.78 -9.95 5.24
CA ALA A 123 6.35 -9.79 5.02
C ALA A 123 5.63 -11.13 4.78
N LEU A 124 6.22 -12.03 3.99
CA LEU A 124 5.71 -13.38 3.76
C LEU A 124 5.69 -14.22 5.05
N THR A 125 6.71 -14.09 5.89
CA THR A 125 6.78 -14.76 7.20
C THR A 125 5.70 -14.24 8.14
N GLU A 126 5.49 -12.92 8.22
CA GLU A 126 4.43 -12.30 9.02
C GLU A 126 3.02 -12.66 8.53
N LEU A 127 2.88 -13.04 7.25
CA LEU A 127 1.64 -13.57 6.68
C LEU A 127 1.49 -15.09 6.87
N GLY A 128 2.51 -15.79 7.39
CA GLY A 128 2.52 -17.25 7.54
C GLY A 128 2.63 -18.00 6.22
N LEU A 129 3.03 -17.33 5.14
CA LEU A 129 3.17 -17.90 3.78
C LEU A 129 4.57 -18.48 3.53
N PHE A 130 5.54 -18.05 4.33
CA PHE A 130 6.91 -18.54 4.29
C PHE A 130 7.31 -18.98 5.69
N SER A 131 7.92 -20.16 5.79
CA SER A 131 8.60 -20.61 6.99
C SER A 131 10.08 -20.76 6.64
N PRO A 132 11.00 -20.04 7.29
CA PRO A 132 12.42 -20.30 7.07
C PRO A 132 12.66 -21.75 7.46
N SER A 133 13.08 -22.57 6.50
CA SER A 133 13.52 -23.93 6.80
C SER A 133 14.66 -23.76 7.81
N THR A 134 14.41 -24.07 9.07
CA THR A 134 15.46 -24.23 10.06
C THR A 134 16.30 -25.37 9.53
N GLY A 135 17.44 -25.02 8.92
CA GLY A 135 18.41 -25.97 8.43
C GLY A 135 18.81 -26.87 9.59
N LYS A 136 18.18 -28.04 9.71
CA LYS A 136 18.78 -29.17 10.41
C LYS A 136 19.96 -29.58 9.55
N SER A 137 21.12 -28.98 9.81
CA SER A 137 22.41 -29.60 9.54
C SER A 137 22.41 -30.94 10.27
N THR A 138 21.92 -31.96 9.57
CA THR A 138 22.19 -33.35 9.88
C THR A 138 23.65 -33.55 9.50
N GLN A 139 24.54 -33.25 10.44
CA GLN A 139 25.87 -33.85 10.42
C GLN A 139 25.67 -35.33 10.71
N SER A 140 25.61 -36.11 9.64
CA SER A 140 25.91 -37.53 9.67
C SER A 140 27.44 -37.72 9.73
N THR A 141 27.80 -38.70 10.55
CA THR A 141 29.10 -39.38 10.67
C THR A 141 30.08 -38.83 11.70
#